data_AF-A0A0B1SIS4-F1
#
_entry.id   AF-A0A0B1SIS4-F1
#
_cell.length_a   1.000
_cell.length_b   1.000
_cell.length_c   1.000
_cell.angle_alpha   90.00
_cell.angle_beta   90.00
_cell.angle_gamma   90.00
#
_symmetry.space_group_name_H-M   'P 1'
#
loop_
_entity.id
_entity.type
_entity.pdbx_description
1 polymer ?
#
loop_
_entity_poly.entity_id
_entity_poly.type
_entity_poly.pdbx_seq_one_letter_code
_entity_poly.pdbx_strand_id
1 'polypeptide(L)'
;MINRAHVEGPFISPQKKGCHPKQHIRDFGEDPINAIHEVYGNLENVCTVTIAPELKGSETAIKYLADQGVLVSLGHSSAGLVAGERGIAAGARSLTHLFNAMQSFHHRDPCLIGLLTSKMIGDRTMYYGIITDGIHTHDSALRLAYR
;
A
#
# COMPACT_ATOMS: atom_id res chain seq x y z
N MET A 1 -13.00 -7.09 -20.90
CA MET A 1 -13.76 -6.99 -19.64
C MET A 1 -12.77 -6.99 -18.49
N ILE A 2 -12.87 -6.04 -17.56
CA ILE A 2 -12.05 -6.02 -16.35
C ILE A 2 -12.79 -6.90 -15.33
N ASN A 3 -12.33 -8.14 -15.16
CA ASN A 3 -13.01 -9.15 -14.32
C ASN A 3 -12.41 -9.27 -12.91
N ARG A 4 -11.53 -8.35 -12.50
CA ARG A 4 -10.87 -8.45 -11.19
C ARG A 4 -10.91 -7.11 -10.46
N ALA A 5 -11.11 -7.19 -9.15
CA ALA A 5 -11.23 -6.07 -8.24
C ALA A 5 -9.88 -5.66 -7.64
N HIS A 6 -9.72 -4.35 -7.49
CA HIS A 6 -8.80 -3.79 -6.50
C HIS A 6 -9.58 -3.61 -5.20
N VAL A 7 -9.16 -4.31 -4.14
CA VAL A 7 -9.71 -4.13 -2.79
C VAL A 7 -8.79 -3.19 -2.00
N GLU A 8 -9.28 -2.00 -1.71
CA GLU A 8 -8.56 -0.99 -0.94
C GLU A 8 -9.04 -1.01 0.52
N GLY A 9 -8.24 -1.58 1.41
CA GLY A 9 -8.67 -1.89 2.78
C GLY A 9 -9.36 -3.25 2.91
N PRO A 10 -9.64 -3.71 4.14
CA PRO A 10 -9.69 -2.93 5.38
C PRO A 10 -8.37 -2.86 6.16
N PHE A 11 -7.31 -3.55 5.72
CA PHE A 11 -6.01 -3.62 6.40
C PHE A 11 -5.16 -2.37 6.15
N ILE A 12 -5.66 -1.23 6.61
CA ILE A 12 -5.09 0.10 6.43
C ILE A 12 -4.92 0.81 7.78
N SER A 13 -4.11 1.87 7.82
CA SER A 13 -3.87 2.66 9.03
C SER A 13 -5.10 3.47 9.42
N PRO A 14 -5.61 3.36 10.66
CA PRO A 14 -6.66 4.23 11.17
C PRO A 14 -6.28 5.72 11.14
N GLN A 15 -4.98 6.04 11.30
CA GLN A 15 -4.46 7.42 11.26
C GLN A 15 -4.49 8.01 9.84
N LYS A 16 -4.53 7.16 8.82
CA LYS A 16 -4.57 7.55 7.41
C LYS A 16 -5.77 6.96 6.68
N LYS A 17 -6.90 6.85 7.38
CA LYS A 17 -8.15 6.30 6.82
C LYS A 17 -8.68 7.04 5.58
N GLY A 18 -8.38 8.32 5.41
CA GLY A 18 -9.01 9.14 4.37
C GLY A 18 -10.55 9.06 4.44
N CYS A 19 -11.18 8.69 3.33
CA CYS A 19 -12.62 8.49 3.21
C CYS A 19 -13.12 7.14 3.74
N HIS A 20 -12.23 6.19 4.10
CA HIS A 20 -12.64 4.89 4.62
C HIS A 20 -13.39 5.03 5.95
N PRO A 21 -14.55 4.34 6.12
CA PRO A 21 -15.28 4.33 7.38
C PRO A 21 -14.46 3.63 8.47
N LYS A 22 -14.20 4.34 9.57
CA LYS A 22 -13.29 3.88 10.63
C LYS A 22 -13.71 2.53 11.21
N GLN A 23 -15.01 2.28 11.34
CA GLN A 23 -15.57 1.05 11.89
C GLN A 23 -15.33 -0.20 11.03
N HIS A 24 -14.90 -0.05 9.78
CA HIS A 24 -14.59 -1.17 8.89
C HIS A 24 -13.10 -1.44 8.76
N ILE A 25 -12.24 -0.57 9.30
CA ILE A 25 -10.79 -0.80 9.33
C ILE A 25 -10.49 -1.94 10.29
N ARG A 26 -9.63 -2.87 9.88
CA ARG A 26 -9.28 -4.10 10.63
C ARG A 26 -7.78 -4.25 10.73
N ASP A 27 -7.32 -4.83 11.84
CA ASP A 27 -5.99 -5.41 11.95
C ASP A 27 -6.00 -6.88 11.49
N PHE A 28 -4.82 -7.47 11.38
CA PHE A 28 -4.64 -8.87 10.97
C PHE A 28 -4.81 -9.88 12.10
N GLY A 29 -4.99 -9.45 13.35
CA GLY A 29 -5.02 -10.33 14.52
C GLY A 29 -3.74 -11.13 14.70
N GLU A 30 -3.89 -12.38 15.18
CA GLU A 30 -2.77 -13.33 15.37
C GLU A 30 -2.44 -14.12 14.11
N ASP A 31 -3.41 -14.30 13.20
CA ASP A 31 -3.26 -15.04 11.94
C ASP A 31 -3.63 -14.15 10.74
N PRO A 32 -2.63 -13.50 10.11
CA PRO A 32 -2.87 -12.64 8.97
C PRO A 32 -3.46 -13.36 7.75
N ILE A 33 -3.18 -14.65 7.55
CA ILE A 33 -3.68 -15.39 6.39
C ILE A 33 -5.16 -15.70 6.59
N ASN A 34 -5.54 -16.13 7.79
CA ASN A 34 -6.96 -16.33 8.12
C ASN A 34 -7.74 -15.00 8.00
N ALA A 35 -7.20 -13.89 8.50
CA ALA A 35 -7.84 -12.58 8.37
C ALA A 35 -8.07 -12.18 6.90
N ILE A 36 -7.11 -12.45 6.01
CA ILE A 36 -7.28 -12.24 4.56
C ILE A 36 -8.45 -13.05 4.00
N HIS A 37 -8.56 -14.33 4.37
CA HIS A 37 -9.66 -15.19 3.91
C HIS A 37 -11.02 -14.77 4.47
N GLU A 38 -11.08 -14.37 5.74
CA GLU A 38 -12.32 -13.89 6.37
C GLU A 38 -12.88 -12.64 5.68
N VAL A 39 -11.99 -11.77 5.18
CA VAL A 39 -12.40 -10.50 4.56
C VAL A 39 -12.62 -10.64 3.05
N TYR A 40 -11.70 -11.29 2.34
CA TYR A 40 -11.71 -11.33 0.87
C TYR A 40 -12.26 -12.64 0.30
N GLY A 41 -12.37 -13.70 1.11
CA GLY A 41 -12.76 -15.02 0.65
C GLY A 41 -11.74 -15.61 -0.33
N ASN A 42 -12.23 -16.05 -1.49
CA ASN A 42 -11.39 -16.51 -2.60
C ASN A 42 -10.81 -15.32 -3.38
N LEU A 43 -9.50 -15.37 -3.64
CA LEU A 43 -8.74 -14.31 -4.31
C LEU A 43 -8.78 -14.37 -5.85
N GLU A 44 -9.46 -15.33 -6.47
CA GLU A 44 -9.58 -15.48 -7.94
C GLU A 44 -9.94 -14.15 -8.64
N ASN A 45 -10.89 -13.41 -8.07
CA ASN A 45 -11.38 -12.15 -8.62
C ASN A 45 -10.69 -10.91 -8.01
N VAL A 46 -9.62 -11.07 -7.23
CA VAL A 46 -8.86 -9.96 -6.64
C VAL A 46 -7.55 -9.80 -7.39
N CYS A 47 -7.33 -8.67 -8.08
CA CYS A 47 -6.07 -8.39 -8.76
C CYS A 47 -5.12 -7.52 -7.94
N THR A 48 -5.65 -6.68 -7.05
CA THR A 48 -4.84 -5.74 -6.27
C THR A 48 -5.41 -5.58 -4.87
N VAL A 49 -4.52 -5.47 -3.87
CA VAL A 49 -4.89 -5.18 -2.48
C VAL A 49 -4.06 -4.00 -1.99
N THR A 50 -4.71 -2.99 -1.39
CA THR A 50 -3.99 -1.92 -0.65
C THR A 50 -3.79 -2.32 0.81
N ILE A 51 -2.56 -2.29 1.31
CA ILE A 51 -2.20 -2.61 2.71
C ILE A 51 -1.33 -1.51 3.32
N ALA A 52 -1.57 -1.19 4.60
CA ALA A 52 -0.65 -0.39 5.41
C ALA A 52 0.49 -1.27 5.97
N PRO A 53 1.76 -1.07 5.55
CA PRO A 53 2.86 -1.95 5.91
C PRO A 53 3.28 -1.87 7.37
N GLU A 54 2.93 -0.82 8.11
CA GLU A 54 3.22 -0.72 9.55
C GLU A 54 2.36 -1.62 10.44
N LEU A 55 1.29 -2.20 9.90
CA LEU A 55 0.40 -3.08 10.67
C LEU A 55 1.13 -4.37 11.07
N LYS A 56 0.95 -4.83 12.30
CA LYS A 56 1.47 -6.12 12.76
C LYS A 56 0.91 -7.24 11.88
N GLY A 57 1.78 -8.10 11.35
CA GLY A 57 1.40 -9.20 10.46
C GLY A 57 1.31 -8.83 8.96
N SER A 58 1.53 -7.56 8.61
CA SER A 58 1.48 -7.10 7.22
C SER A 58 2.47 -7.83 6.32
N GLU A 59 3.72 -8.07 6.76
CA GLU A 59 4.74 -8.76 5.96
C GLU A 59 4.29 -10.18 5.56
N THR A 60 3.69 -10.92 6.49
CA THR A 60 3.10 -12.24 6.22
C THR A 60 1.96 -12.16 5.22
N ALA A 61 1.03 -11.21 5.42
CA ALA A 61 -0.11 -11.02 4.52
C ALA A 61 0.32 -10.60 3.11
N ILE A 62 1.27 -9.67 3.01
CA ILE A 62 1.86 -9.18 1.75
C ILE A 62 2.50 -10.34 1.01
N LYS A 63 3.33 -11.14 1.69
CA LYS A 63 3.97 -12.31 1.10
C LYS A 63 2.94 -13.32 0.58
N TYR A 64 1.96 -13.66 1.41
CA TYR A 64 0.90 -14.59 1.02
C TYR A 64 0.17 -14.11 -0.24
N LEU A 65 -0.30 -12.86 -0.26
CA LEU A 65 -1.01 -12.28 -1.41
C LEU A 65 -0.14 -12.23 -2.66
N ALA A 66 1.14 -11.86 -2.54
CA ALA A 66 2.08 -11.83 -3.64
C ALA A 66 2.32 -13.23 -4.23
N ASP A 67 2.44 -14.26 -3.38
CA ASP A 67 2.59 -15.66 -3.79
C ASP A 67 1.32 -16.18 -4.51
N GLN A 68 0.13 -15.61 -4.20
CA GLN A 68 -1.13 -15.87 -4.93
C GLN A 68 -1.27 -15.05 -6.24
N GLY A 69 -0.25 -14.28 -6.63
CA GLY A 69 -0.29 -13.46 -7.85
C GLY A 69 -1.14 -12.20 -7.72
N VAL A 70 -1.47 -11.77 -6.50
CA VAL A 70 -2.16 -10.50 -6.23
C VAL A 70 -1.13 -9.37 -6.15
N LEU A 71 -1.41 -8.25 -6.84
CA LEU A 71 -0.61 -7.05 -6.74
C LEU A 71 -0.81 -6.41 -5.37
N VAL A 72 0.21 -6.37 -4.52
CA VAL A 72 0.12 -5.64 -3.26
C VAL A 72 0.63 -4.22 -3.42
N SER A 73 -0.25 -3.26 -3.10
CA SER A 73 0.00 -1.83 -3.15
C SER A 73 0.06 -1.27 -1.71
N LEU A 74 1.10 -0.52 -1.38
CA LEU A 74 1.22 0.11 -0.06
C LEU A 74 0.49 1.45 -0.07
N GLY A 75 -0.36 1.70 0.92
CA GLY A 75 -1.17 2.91 0.96
C GLY A 75 -2.00 3.03 2.23
N HIS A 76 -2.66 4.17 2.41
CA HIS A 76 -3.41 4.48 3.64
C HIS A 76 -2.57 4.18 4.88
N SER A 77 -1.38 4.76 4.95
CA SER A 77 -0.32 4.32 5.85
C SER A 77 0.44 5.47 6.46
N SER A 78 0.67 5.35 7.76
CA SER A 78 1.51 6.19 8.60
C SER A 78 2.97 5.70 8.66
N ALA A 79 3.34 4.71 7.85
CA ALA A 79 4.66 4.08 7.87
C ALA A 79 5.80 5.04 7.52
N GLY A 80 6.88 4.93 8.29
CA GLY A 80 8.21 5.36 7.88
C GLY A 80 8.81 4.46 6.80
N LEU A 81 9.96 4.86 6.25
CA LEU A 81 10.61 4.17 5.12
C LEU A 81 10.87 2.69 5.42
N VAL A 82 11.41 2.38 6.60
CA VAL A 82 11.84 1.01 6.96
C VAL A 82 10.67 0.01 6.90
N ALA A 83 9.47 0.39 7.35
CA ALA A 83 8.30 -0.48 7.25
C ALA A 83 7.87 -0.67 5.79
N GLY A 84 7.93 0.38 4.97
CA GLY A 84 7.72 0.30 3.54
C GLY A 84 8.70 -0.67 2.84
N GLU A 85 9.99 -0.59 3.18
CA GLU A 85 11.02 -1.46 2.62
C GLU A 85 10.82 -2.92 3.00
N ARG A 86 10.38 -3.21 4.23
CA ARG A 86 9.97 -4.56 4.64
C ARG A 86 8.77 -5.06 3.83
N GLY A 87 7.80 -4.18 3.56
CA GLY A 87 6.68 -4.50 2.66
C GLY A 87 7.14 -4.86 1.25
N ILE A 88 8.10 -4.12 0.68
CA ILE A 88 8.69 -4.44 -0.62
C ILE A 88 9.49 -5.76 -0.57
N ALA A 89 10.25 -6.01 0.50
CA ALA A 89 10.95 -7.26 0.71
C ALA A 89 9.99 -8.46 0.79
N ALA A 90 8.80 -8.26 1.37
CA ALA A 90 7.73 -9.25 1.43
C ALA A 90 7.00 -9.45 0.09
N GLY A 91 7.15 -8.55 -0.90
CA GLY A 91 6.60 -8.71 -2.25
C GLY A 91 5.67 -7.59 -2.73
N ALA A 92 5.45 -6.54 -1.94
CA ALA A 92 4.73 -5.36 -2.41
C ALA A 92 5.49 -4.68 -3.55
N ARG A 93 4.76 -4.17 -4.54
CA ARG A 93 5.35 -3.58 -5.76
C ARG A 93 4.62 -2.34 -6.30
N SER A 94 3.66 -1.82 -5.55
CA SER A 94 2.91 -0.61 -5.92
C SER A 94 2.69 0.33 -4.73
N LEU A 95 2.49 1.61 -4.98
CA LEU A 95 1.95 2.59 -4.02
C LEU A 95 0.57 3.06 -4.47
N THR A 96 -0.39 3.09 -3.56
CA THR A 96 -1.75 3.55 -3.86
C THR A 96 -1.80 5.07 -3.79
N HIS A 97 -2.28 5.73 -4.85
CA HIS A 97 -2.51 7.19 -4.94
C HIS A 97 -1.47 8.08 -4.22
N LEU A 98 -0.21 7.97 -4.65
CA LEU A 98 0.97 8.66 -4.10
C LEU A 98 0.66 10.07 -3.55
N PHE A 99 1.22 10.37 -2.38
CA PHE A 99 0.98 11.55 -1.54
C PHE A 99 -0.33 11.55 -0.73
N ASN A 100 -1.39 10.90 -1.20
CA ASN A 100 -2.70 10.91 -0.55
C ASN A 100 -2.77 9.85 0.54
N ALA A 101 -3.37 10.19 1.68
CA ALA A 101 -3.51 9.28 2.82
C ALA A 101 -2.20 8.55 3.20
N MET A 102 -1.07 9.23 3.09
CA MET A 102 0.25 8.71 3.47
C MET A 102 0.89 9.65 4.49
N GLN A 103 1.93 9.17 5.18
CA GLN A 103 2.79 10.05 5.96
C GLN A 103 3.55 11.01 5.03
N SER A 104 3.57 12.30 5.39
CA SER A 104 4.25 13.32 4.61
C SER A 104 5.75 13.06 4.58
N PHE A 105 6.38 13.36 3.44
CA PHE A 105 7.83 13.26 3.28
C PHE A 105 8.58 14.11 4.33
N HIS A 106 9.62 13.54 4.92
CA HIS A 106 10.57 14.26 5.76
C HIS A 106 12.00 13.85 5.40
N HIS A 107 12.94 14.80 5.36
CA HIS A 107 14.31 14.53 4.87
C HIS A 107 15.09 13.47 5.68
N ARG A 108 14.76 13.26 6.96
CA ARG A 108 15.34 12.19 7.80
C ARG A 108 14.62 10.85 7.73
N ASP A 109 13.34 10.87 7.38
CA ASP A 109 12.54 9.68 7.15
C ASP A 109 11.56 10.00 6.01
N PRO A 110 11.89 9.63 4.77
CA PRO A 110 11.09 9.98 3.61
C PRO A 110 9.81 9.15 3.50
N CYS A 111 9.54 8.26 4.46
CA CYS A 111 8.32 7.46 4.56
C CYS A 111 8.08 6.64 3.28
N LEU A 112 6.82 6.34 2.96
CA LEU A 112 6.49 5.57 1.75
C LEU A 112 6.89 6.28 0.46
N ILE A 113 6.93 7.62 0.43
CA ILE A 113 7.37 8.39 -0.75
C ILE A 113 8.85 8.08 -1.06
N GLY A 114 9.68 7.90 -0.02
CA GLY A 114 11.09 7.55 -0.18
C GLY A 114 11.33 6.19 -0.82
N LEU A 115 10.32 5.32 -0.89
CA LEU A 115 10.45 4.06 -1.60
C LEU A 115 10.76 4.30 -3.07
N LEU A 116 10.24 5.34 -3.72
CA LEU A 116 10.51 5.64 -5.13
C LEU A 116 12.01 5.70 -5.47
N THR A 117 12.85 6.03 -4.49
CA THR A 117 14.31 6.13 -4.64
C THR A 117 15.07 5.21 -3.67
N SER A 118 14.40 4.26 -3.02
CA SER A 118 15.06 3.36 -2.06
C SER A 118 15.95 2.35 -2.78
N LYS A 119 17.18 2.20 -2.28
CA LYS A 119 18.11 1.18 -2.75
C LYS A 119 17.62 -0.25 -2.50
N MET A 120 16.72 -0.45 -1.54
CA MET A 120 16.15 -1.77 -1.23
C MET A 120 15.27 -2.30 -2.35
N ILE A 121 14.79 -1.45 -3.25
CA ILE A 121 14.09 -1.89 -4.46
C ILE A 121 15.02 -2.70 -5.37
N GLY A 122 16.30 -2.34 -5.44
CA GLY A 122 17.27 -2.94 -6.36
C GLY A 122 16.82 -2.74 -7.81
N ASP A 123 16.88 -3.79 -8.62
CA ASP A 123 16.49 -3.77 -10.03
C ASP A 123 14.97 -3.94 -10.26
N ARG A 124 14.17 -4.02 -9.19
CA ARG A 124 12.72 -4.21 -9.29
C ARG A 124 12.05 -2.92 -9.74
N THR A 125 11.02 -3.04 -10.56
CA THR A 125 10.16 -1.88 -10.88
C THR A 125 9.13 -1.68 -9.78
N MET A 126 9.08 -0.46 -9.25
CA MET A 126 8.04 -0.03 -8.32
C MET A 126 7.05 0.86 -9.04
N TYR A 127 5.77 0.51 -8.95
CA TYR A 127 4.69 1.28 -9.54
C TYR A 127 4.06 2.21 -8.51
N TYR A 128 3.36 3.23 -8.97
CA TYR A 128 2.48 4.01 -8.11
C TYR A 128 1.31 4.55 -8.91
N GLY A 129 0.14 4.61 -8.28
CA GLY A 129 -0.99 5.40 -8.79
C GLY A 129 -0.82 6.86 -8.36
N ILE A 130 -1.29 7.80 -9.17
CA ILE A 130 -1.32 9.23 -8.83
C ILE A 130 -2.57 9.86 -9.43
N ILE A 131 -3.20 10.79 -8.70
CA ILE A 131 -4.44 11.47 -9.14
C ILE A 131 -4.07 12.83 -9.72
N THR A 132 -4.34 13.04 -11.01
CA THR A 132 -3.85 14.20 -11.79
C THR A 132 -4.91 15.29 -11.99
N ASP A 133 -5.86 15.43 -11.05
CA ASP A 133 -6.98 16.37 -11.16
C ASP A 133 -6.66 17.80 -10.72
N GLY A 134 -5.46 18.05 -10.21
CA GLY A 134 -5.03 19.35 -9.67
C GLY A 134 -5.58 19.69 -8.29
N ILE A 135 -6.43 18.83 -7.71
CA ILE A 135 -7.03 18.99 -6.37
C ILE A 135 -6.34 18.04 -5.38
N HIS A 136 -6.29 16.75 -5.70
CA HIS A 136 -5.61 15.75 -4.88
C HIS A 136 -4.09 15.90 -4.93
N THR A 137 -3.57 16.40 -6.03
CA THR A 137 -2.13 16.59 -6.19
C THR A 137 -1.85 17.85 -6.98
N HIS A 138 -1.11 18.75 -6.34
CA HIS A 138 -0.64 19.98 -6.96
C HIS A 138 0.31 19.65 -8.13
N ASP A 139 0.26 20.43 -9.21
CA ASP A 139 1.05 20.20 -10.42
C ASP A 139 2.56 20.07 -10.17
N SER A 140 3.12 20.90 -9.27
CA SER A 140 4.53 20.76 -8.85
C SER A 140 4.88 19.40 -8.26
N ALA A 141 3.95 18.76 -7.54
CA ALA A 141 4.15 17.41 -6.97
C ALA A 141 4.03 16.32 -8.04
N LEU A 142 3.17 16.49 -9.05
CA LEU A 142 3.12 15.60 -10.23
C LEU A 142 4.46 15.61 -10.97
N ARG A 143 5.01 16.80 -11.21
CA ARG A 143 6.33 16.96 -11.84
C ARG A 143 7.47 16.39 -11.00
N LEU A 144 7.35 16.40 -9.67
CA LEU A 144 8.31 15.74 -8.79
C LEU A 144 8.24 14.22 -8.93
N ALA A 145 7.04 13.64 -8.93
CA ALA A 145 6.85 12.19 -9.00
C ALA A 145 7.27 11.59 -10.36
N TYR A 146 7.11 12.35 -11.45
CA TYR A 146 7.46 11.91 -12.81
C TYR A 146 8.98 11.80 -13.07
N ARG A 147 9.82 12.48 -12.27
CA ARG A 147 11.27 12.52 -12.47
C ARG A 147 11.97 11.35 -11.80
#